data_AF-X1BS73-F1
#
_entry.id   AF-X1BS73-F1
#
_cell.length_a   1.000
_cell.length_b   1.000
_cell.length_c   1.000
_cell.angle_alpha   90.00
_cell.angle_beta   90.00
_cell.angle_gamma   90.00
#
_symmetry.space_group_name_H-M   'P 1'
#
loop_
_entity.id
_entity.type
_entity.pdbx_description
1 polymer ?
#
loop_
_entity_poly.entity_id
_entity_poly.type
_entity_poly.pdbx_seq_one_letter_code
_entity_poly.pdbx_strand_id
1 'polypeptide(L)' 'RNPIHITDCALAGADIATVPYSVIVQCTKHPLTDQGIEKFQKDYKAVFGE' A
#
# COMPACT_ATOMS: atom_id res chain seq x y z
N ARG A 1 4.23 -17.11 3.49
CA ARG A 1 4.65 -15.80 4.04
C ARG A 1 3.76 -14.76 3.39
N ASN A 2 2.84 -14.17 4.15
CA ASN A 2 1.86 -13.20 3.69
C ASN A 2 2.08 -11.86 4.42
N PRO A 3 1.45 -10.77 3.97
CA PRO A 3 1.52 -9.49 4.67
C PRO A 3 1.04 -9.54 6.12
N ILE A 4 0.12 -10.46 6.46
CA ILE A 4 -0.42 -10.62 7.83
C ILE A 4 0.69 -10.91 8.84
N HIS A 5 1.66 -11.77 8.49
CA HIS A 5 2.79 -12.04 9.38
C HIS A 5 3.62 -10.78 9.70
N ILE A 6 3.68 -9.82 8.77
CA ILE A 6 4.39 -8.56 8.98
C ILE A 6 3.61 -7.71 9.99
N THR A 7 2.30 -7.63 9.83
CA THR A 7 1.41 -6.93 10.78
C THR A 7 1.49 -7.53 12.17
N ASP A 8 1.41 -8.86 12.29
CA ASP A 8 1.47 -9.55 13.59
C ASP A 8 2.82 -9.34 14.28
N CYS A 9 3.94 -9.41 13.54
CA CYS A 9 5.27 -9.11 14.09
C CYS A 9 5.39 -7.65 14.55
N ALA A 10 4.87 -6.70 13.78
CA ALA A 10 4.88 -5.29 14.16
C ALA A 10 4.02 -5.02 15.40
N LEU A 11 2.82 -5.63 15.48
CA LEU A 11 1.93 -5.53 16.64
C LEU A 11 2.53 -6.17 17.90
N ALA A 12 3.32 -7.24 17.73
CA ALA A 12 4.05 -7.87 18.82
C ALA A 12 5.27 -7.04 19.30
N GLY A 13 5.60 -5.93 18.62
CA GLY A 13 6.70 -5.04 18.98
C GLY A 13 8.07 -5.49 18.47
N ALA A 14 8.13 -6.25 17.37
CA ALA A 14 9.41 -6.63 16.78
C ALA A 14 10.11 -5.44 16.13
N ASP A 15 11.37 -5.17 16.52
CA ASP A 15 12.18 -4.10 15.92
C ASP A 15 12.68 -4.44 14.50
N ILE A 16 12.91 -5.73 14.21
CA ILE A 16 13.50 -6.19 12.94
C ILE A 16 12.77 -7.46 12.46
N ALA A 17 12.42 -7.51 11.17
CA ALA A 17 11.84 -8.69 10.52
C ALA A 17 12.47 -8.94 9.13
N THR A 18 12.83 -10.20 8.84
CA THR A 18 13.30 -10.61 7.51
C THR A 18 12.15 -11.12 6.65
N VAL A 19 11.89 -10.45 5.54
CA VAL A 19 10.72 -10.70 4.69
C VAL A 19 11.13 -10.86 3.21
N PRO A 20 10.49 -11.77 2.45
CA PRO A 20 10.75 -11.87 1.02
C PRO A 20 10.36 -10.58 0.30
N TYR A 21 11.13 -10.19 -0.71
CA TYR A 21 10.88 -8.97 -1.50
C TYR A 21 9.44 -8.89 -2.05
N SER A 22 8.92 -10.01 -2.56
CA SER A 22 7.55 -10.07 -3.09
C SER A 22 6.48 -9.72 -2.06
N VAL A 23 6.69 -10.03 -0.77
CA VAL A 23 5.75 -9.73 0.31
C VAL A 23 5.83 -8.23 0.68
N ILE A 24 7.03 -7.64 0.66
CA ILE A 24 7.20 -6.19 0.86
C ILE A 24 6.41 -5.41 -0.20
N VAL A 25 6.53 -5.80 -1.48
CA VAL A 25 5.80 -5.16 -2.59
C VAL A 25 4.29 -5.33 -2.47
N GLN A 26 3.81 -6.41 -1.85
CA GLN A 26 2.39 -6.58 -1.58
C GLN A 26 1.88 -5.61 -0.50
N CYS A 27 2.69 -5.30 0.52
CA CYS A 27 2.31 -4.33 1.56
C CYS A 27 2.11 -2.90 1.02
N THR A 28 2.73 -2.55 -0.11
CA THR A 28 2.60 -1.21 -0.70
C THR A 28 1.39 -1.07 -1.64
N LYS A 29 0.68 -2.16 -1.94
CA LYS A 29 -0.44 -2.15 -2.89
C LYS A 29 -1.77 -2.27 -2.15
N HIS A 30 -2.67 -1.31 -2.39
CA HIS A 30 -4.01 -1.35 -1.79
C HIS A 30 -5.05 -0.88 -2.81
N PRO A 31 -6.12 -1.66 -3.06
CA PRO A 31 -7.08 -1.37 -4.14
C PRO A 31 -7.81 -0.04 -3.97
N LEU A 32 -8.06 0.40 -2.73
CA LEU A 32 -8.68 1.70 -2.48
C LEU A 32 -7.72 2.87 -2.75
N THR A 33 -6.42 2.66 -2.63
CA THR A 33 -5.41 3.69 -2.94
C THR A 33 -5.35 3.91 -4.44
N ASP A 34 -5.32 2.84 -5.23
CA ASP A 34 -5.34 2.91 -6.69
C ASP A 34 -6.62 3.60 -7.18
N GLN A 35 -7.79 3.22 -6.64
CA GLN A 35 -9.06 3.89 -6.93
C GLN A 35 -9.06 5.37 -6.53
N GLY A 36 -8.42 5.72 -5.41
CA GLY A 36 -8.29 7.09 -4.95
C GLY A 36 -7.45 7.94 -5.89
N ILE A 37 -6.32 7.41 -6.36
CA ILE A 37 -5.43 8.07 -7.32
C ILE A 37 -6.16 8.32 -8.65
N GLU A 38 -6.88 7.33 -9.17
CA GLU A 38 -7.65 7.49 -10.41
C GLU A 38 -8.71 8.59 -10.30
N LYS A 39 -9.45 8.62 -9.18
CA LYS A 39 -10.45 9.67 -8.92
C LYS A 39 -9.80 11.03 -8.83
N PHE A 40 -8.72 11.15 -8.06
CA PHE A 40 -7.96 12.38 -7.92
C PHE A 40 -7.48 12.93 -9.26
N GLN A 41 -6.96 12.07 -10.14
CA GLN A 41 -6.55 12.48 -11.49
C GLN A 41 -7.72 12.97 -12.35
N LYS A 42 -8.88 12.32 -12.26
CA LYS A 42 -10.10 12.76 -12.97
C LYS A 42 -10.58 14.12 -12.48
N ASP A 43 -10.62 14.31 -11.16
CA ASP A 43 -11.05 15.55 -10.54
C ASP A 43 -10.10 16.70 -10.91
N TYR A 44 -8.78 16.44 -10.90
CA TYR A 44 -7.78 17.42 -11.33
C TYR A 44 -7.99 17.86 -12.78
N LYS A 45 -8.14 16.91 -13.72
CA LYS A 45 -8.40 17.20 -15.13
C LYS A 45 -9.70 17.96 -15.35
N ALA A 46 -10.74 17.65 -14.57
CA ALA A 46 -12.03 18.32 -14.65
C ALA A 46 -11.96 19.79 -14.22
N VAL A 47 -11.09 20.14 -13.28
CA VAL A 47 -10.95 21.50 -12.75
C VAL A 47 -9.96 22.34 -13.56
N PHE A 48 -8.82 21.77 -13.96
CA PHE A 48 -7.69 22.55 -14.50
C PHE A 48 -7.42 22.35 -16.00
N GLY A 49 -8.07 21.39 -16.66
CA GLY A 49 -7.71 21.00 -18.04
C GLY A 49 -6.35 20.28 -18.10
N GLU A 50 -5.93 19.85 -19.30
CA GLU A 50 -4.59 19.26 -19.51
C GLU A 50 -3.47 20.29 -19.40
#